data_AF-A0A4P6ET22-F1
#
_entry.id   AF-A0A4P6ET22-F1
#
_cell.length_a   1.000
_cell.length_b   1.000
_cell.length_c   1.000
_cell.angle_alpha   90.00
_cell.angle_beta   90.00
_cell.angle_gamma   90.00
#
_symmetry.space_group_name_H-M   'P 1'
#
loop_
_entity.id
_entity.type
_entity.pdbx_description
1 polymer ?
#
loop_
_entity_poly.entity_id
_entity_poly.type
_entity_poly.pdbx_seq_one_letter_code
_entity_poly.pdbx_strand_id
1 'polypeptide(L)'
;MNEERRQTIIAEIAYWRRNKLLPDQYCDFLLNLYRNQNQDEELPNRLSKVHIGKAAAAVQKATGKQWLLTIGIFTLISFVVLYFNAFPPALQIAVIVISAAALIGFGGRIRSRQEAVGLSMVGIAMLVLLGGGLYMLGTFGYDTWHNQLWLILGCACLWIVYGIAAKIPALHACGWIAAAFVYALILDRYASGSSWYEAQLYWLPVCCLFGWCSWFFHRYTKQVSAVLFVVCAGLWFMPEIYQMLFLKETAWLQLQLIGKIAAGGGLLFFLRKQWMVWVA
;
A
#
# COMPACT_ATOMS: atom_id res chain seq x y z
N MET A 1 -28.47 30.59 32.64
CA MET A 1 -27.04 30.94 32.82
C MET A 1 -26.92 32.45 32.61
N ASN A 2 -26.26 33.20 33.49
CA ASN A 2 -26.15 34.67 33.34
C ASN A 2 -25.41 35.04 32.06
N GLU A 3 -26.03 35.89 31.25
CA GLU A 3 -25.49 36.40 29.98
C GLU A 3 -24.13 37.09 30.17
N GLU A 4 -23.94 37.79 31.29
CA GLU A 4 -22.69 38.43 31.66
C GLU A 4 -21.54 37.44 31.84
N ARG A 5 -21.79 36.32 32.55
CA ARG A 5 -20.76 35.27 32.75
C ARG A 5 -20.34 34.64 31.41
N ARG A 6 -21.27 34.55 30.46
CA ARG A 6 -21.00 34.03 29.12
C ARG A 6 -20.06 34.93 28.34
N GLN A 7 -20.30 36.25 28.36
CA GLN A 7 -19.46 37.22 27.68
C GLN A 7 -18.05 37.26 28.28
N THR A 8 -17.93 37.12 29.60
CA THR A 8 -16.63 36.97 30.27
C THR A 8 -15.87 35.74 29.76
N ILE A 9 -16.53 34.58 29.65
CA ILE A 9 -15.90 33.34 29.17
C ILE A 9 -15.44 33.47 27.70
N ILE A 10 -16.24 34.09 26.84
CA ILE A 10 -15.87 34.30 25.43
C ILE A 10 -14.66 35.23 25.30
N ALA A 11 -14.61 36.30 26.10
CA ALA A 11 -13.47 37.23 26.12
C ALA A 11 -12.18 36.54 26.60
N GLU A 12 -12.30 35.66 27.59
CA GLU A 12 -11.17 34.90 28.14
C GLU A 12 -10.62 33.88 27.12
N ILE A 13 -11.49 33.17 26.40
CA ILE A 13 -11.06 32.26 25.32
C ILE A 13 -10.34 33.03 24.19
N ALA A 14 -10.79 34.24 23.86
CA ALA A 14 -10.12 35.10 22.88
C ALA A 14 -8.74 35.58 23.37
N TYR A 15 -8.61 35.84 24.67
CA TYR A 15 -7.32 36.15 25.32
C TYR A 15 -6.36 34.95 25.25
N TRP A 16 -6.82 33.74 25.56
CA TRP A 16 -6.01 32.52 25.45
C TRP A 16 -5.51 32.26 24.02
N ARG A 17 -6.36 32.54 23.02
CA ARG A 17 -6.00 32.43 21.60
C ARG A 17 -4.93 33.44 21.20
N ARG A 18 -5.11 34.71 21.58
CA ARG A 18 -4.16 35.79 21.23
C ARG A 18 -2.77 35.53 21.83
N ASN A 19 -2.73 34.95 23.04
CA ASN A 19 -1.49 34.66 23.76
C ASN A 19 -0.96 33.24 23.55
N LYS A 20 -1.58 32.44 22.66
CA LYS A 20 -1.21 31.03 22.38
C LYS A 20 -1.13 30.13 23.63
N LEU A 21 -1.96 30.40 24.63
CA LEU A 21 -2.03 29.60 25.86
C LEU A 21 -2.73 28.25 25.62
N LEU A 22 -3.61 28.20 24.62
CA LEU A 22 -4.17 26.95 24.09
C LEU A 22 -3.96 26.89 22.56
N PRO A 23 -3.82 25.68 21.99
CA PRO A 23 -3.84 25.49 20.55
C PRO A 23 -5.17 25.96 19.94
N ASP A 24 -5.12 26.58 18.76
CA ASP A 24 -6.28 27.20 18.09
C ASP A 24 -7.50 26.26 17.96
N GLN A 25 -7.26 24.96 17.77
CA GLN A 25 -8.31 23.95 17.64
C GLN A 25 -9.19 23.82 18.90
N TYR A 26 -8.62 23.99 20.09
CA TYR A 26 -9.36 23.91 21.35
C TYR A 26 -10.13 25.20 21.64
N CYS A 27 -9.55 26.36 21.31
CA CYS A 27 -10.26 27.65 21.39
C CYS A 27 -11.49 27.66 20.47
N ASP A 28 -11.38 27.12 19.26
CA ASP A 28 -12.49 27.03 18.32
C ASP A 28 -13.59 26.05 18.81
N PHE A 29 -13.22 24.95 19.49
CA PHE A 29 -14.18 24.04 20.12
C PHE A 29 -14.94 24.71 21.27
N LEU A 30 -14.23 25.40 22.17
CA LEU A 30 -14.84 26.09 23.32
C LEU A 30 -15.76 27.23 22.87
N LEU A 31 -15.35 28.03 21.88
CA LEU A 31 -16.19 29.08 21.32
C LEU A 31 -17.49 28.53 20.70
N ASN A 32 -17.42 27.36 20.07
CA ASN A 32 -18.61 26.70 19.53
C ASN A 32 -19.55 26.19 20.62
N LEU A 33 -19.03 25.77 21.78
CA LEU A 33 -19.84 25.30 22.91
C LEU A 33 -20.68 26.43 23.53
N TYR A 34 -20.18 27.67 23.45
CA TYR A 34 -20.87 28.87 23.95
C TYR A 34 -21.63 29.66 22.87
N ARG A 35 -21.58 29.23 21.60
CA ARG A 35 -22.34 29.85 20.51
C ARG A 35 -23.80 29.41 20.58
N ASN A 36 -24.73 30.36 20.50
CA ASN A 36 -26.17 30.17 20.72
C ASN A 36 -26.74 28.92 20.03
N GLN A 37 -27.52 28.14 20.80
CA GLN A 37 -28.37 27.02 20.35
C GLN A 37 -29.58 27.46 19.50
N ASN A 38 -29.69 28.75 19.14
CA ASN A 38 -30.85 29.35 18.48
C ASN A 38 -30.60 29.78 17.03
N GLN A 39 -29.43 29.46 16.47
CA GLN A 39 -29.17 29.53 15.03
C GLN A 39 -28.40 28.28 14.65
N ASP A 40 -28.99 27.49 13.77
CA ASP A 40 -28.46 26.27 13.15
C ASP A 40 -28.75 24.96 13.91
N GLU A 41 -30.03 24.57 13.89
CA GLU A 41 -30.39 23.16 13.64
C GLU A 41 -29.81 22.72 12.29
N GLU A 42 -28.51 22.43 12.21
CA GLU A 42 -27.90 21.69 11.10
C GLU A 42 -26.44 21.32 11.44
N LEU A 43 -26.27 20.25 12.21
CA LEU A 43 -25.00 19.51 12.24
C LEU A 43 -25.21 18.04 12.62
N PRO A 44 -24.99 17.15 11.64
CA PRO A 44 -24.00 16.12 11.88
C PRO A 44 -23.09 15.92 10.66
N ASN A 45 -22.33 16.92 10.17
CA ASN A 45 -21.19 16.65 9.26
C ASN A 45 -20.26 17.85 8.96
N ARG A 46 -19.42 18.32 9.90
CA ARG A 46 -18.48 19.44 9.63
C ARG A 46 -16.99 19.12 9.76
N LEU A 47 -16.58 17.88 10.04
CA LEU A 47 -15.17 17.49 9.88
C LEU A 47 -14.78 17.29 8.40
N SER A 48 -15.72 16.86 7.55
CA SER A 48 -15.53 16.77 6.08
C SER A 48 -15.60 18.15 5.40
N LYS A 49 -16.40 19.07 5.96
CA LYS A 49 -16.67 20.40 5.39
C LYS A 49 -15.49 21.37 5.48
N VAL A 50 -14.48 21.14 6.32
CA VAL A 50 -13.27 21.98 6.35
C VAL A 50 -12.38 21.74 5.12
N HIS A 51 -12.26 20.50 4.65
CA HIS A 51 -11.53 20.19 3.42
C HIS A 51 -12.34 20.56 2.17
N ILE A 52 -13.66 20.30 2.18
CA ILE A 52 -14.57 20.67 1.09
C ILE A 52 -14.72 22.20 1.00
N GLY A 53 -14.75 22.91 2.12
CA GLY A 53 -14.83 24.37 2.16
C GLY A 53 -13.55 25.06 1.69
N LYS A 54 -12.37 24.46 1.94
CA LYS A 54 -11.10 24.92 1.36
C LYS A 54 -11.01 24.64 -0.14
N ALA A 55 -11.51 23.49 -0.60
CA ALA A 55 -11.60 23.17 -2.03
C ALA A 55 -12.60 24.09 -2.76
N ALA A 56 -13.78 24.33 -2.18
CA ALA A 56 -14.79 25.25 -2.71
C ALA A 56 -14.30 26.70 -2.72
N ALA A 57 -13.62 27.16 -1.65
CA ALA A 57 -13.02 28.50 -1.61
C ALA A 57 -11.84 28.66 -2.58
N ALA A 58 -11.09 27.59 -2.87
CA ALA A 58 -10.04 27.59 -3.89
C ALA A 58 -10.63 27.63 -5.31
N VAL A 59 -11.74 26.93 -5.56
CA VAL A 59 -12.49 26.97 -6.82
C VAL A 59 -13.12 28.35 -7.08
N GLN A 60 -13.55 29.04 -6.02
CA GLN A 60 -14.13 30.38 -6.10
C GLN A 60 -13.08 31.50 -6.27
N LYS A 61 -11.83 31.25 -5.85
CA LYS A 61 -10.68 32.16 -6.09
C LYS A 61 -9.87 31.82 -7.35
N ALA A 62 -10.21 30.73 -8.04
CA ALA A 62 -9.48 30.30 -9.23
C ALA A 62 -9.74 31.26 -10.39
N THR A 63 -8.67 31.84 -10.93
CA THR A 63 -8.74 32.77 -12.06
C THR A 63 -9.24 32.03 -13.31
N GLY A 64 -9.95 32.71 -14.23
CA GLY A 64 -10.52 32.05 -15.42
C GLY A 64 -9.52 31.20 -16.24
N LYS A 65 -8.23 31.55 -16.23
CA LYS A 65 -7.15 30.74 -16.84
C LYS A 65 -6.91 29.40 -16.13
N GLN A 66 -7.02 29.33 -14.81
CA GLN A 66 -6.86 28.10 -14.04
C GLN A 66 -8.07 27.17 -14.22
N TRP A 67 -9.26 27.73 -14.34
CA TRP A 67 -10.47 26.98 -14.68
C TRP A 67 -10.38 26.38 -16.08
N LEU A 68 -9.94 27.17 -17.07
CA LEU A 68 -9.74 26.69 -18.44
C LEU A 68 -8.65 25.62 -18.52
N LEU A 69 -7.56 25.78 -17.78
CA LEU A 69 -6.49 24.77 -17.70
C LEU A 69 -6.98 23.48 -17.02
N THR A 70 -7.78 23.57 -15.95
CA THR A 70 -8.34 22.40 -15.26
C THR A 70 -9.32 21.65 -16.16
N ILE A 71 -10.25 22.36 -16.82
CA ILE A 71 -11.17 21.77 -17.81
C ILE A 71 -10.39 21.18 -18.98
N GLY A 72 -9.35 21.86 -19.46
CA GLY A 72 -8.50 21.40 -20.56
C GLY A 72 -7.78 20.10 -20.22
N ILE A 73 -7.12 20.04 -19.05
CA ILE A 73 -6.46 18.83 -18.56
C ILE A 73 -7.48 17.71 -18.33
N PHE A 74 -8.63 18.00 -17.71
CA PHE A 74 -9.67 17.01 -17.45
C PHE A 74 -10.25 16.44 -18.76
N THR A 75 -10.54 17.29 -19.74
CA THR A 75 -11.00 16.89 -21.07
C THR A 75 -9.92 16.07 -21.78
N LEU A 76 -8.65 16.47 -21.70
CA LEU A 76 -7.54 15.74 -22.29
C LEU A 76 -7.39 14.34 -21.67
N ILE A 77 -7.39 14.24 -20.34
CA ILE A 77 -7.34 12.96 -19.62
C ILE A 77 -8.55 12.10 -20.00
N SER A 78 -9.75 12.67 -20.02
CA SER A 78 -10.97 11.94 -20.37
C SER A 78 -10.92 11.44 -21.82
N PHE A 79 -10.43 12.26 -22.75
CA PHE A 79 -10.24 11.87 -24.15
C PHE A 79 -9.24 10.72 -24.28
N VAL A 80 -8.08 10.81 -23.60
CA VAL A 80 -7.07 9.75 -23.61
C VAL A 80 -7.61 8.44 -23.04
N VAL A 81 -8.39 8.50 -21.95
CA VAL A 81 -8.97 7.30 -21.32
C VAL A 81 -10.07 6.69 -22.18
N LEU A 82 -10.97 7.51 -22.76
CA LEU A 82 -12.09 7.01 -23.58
C LEU A 82 -11.62 6.47 -24.94
N TYR A 83 -10.62 7.09 -25.55
CA TYR A 83 -10.04 6.65 -26.83
C TYR A 83 -8.79 5.79 -26.65
N PHE A 84 -8.54 5.28 -25.44
CA PHE A 84 -7.32 4.55 -25.13
C PHE A 84 -7.04 3.42 -26.12
N ASN A 85 -8.06 2.62 -26.46
CA ASN A 85 -7.96 1.50 -27.39
C ASN A 85 -7.75 1.89 -28.86
N ALA A 86 -8.04 3.13 -29.24
CA ALA A 86 -7.85 3.60 -30.62
C ALA A 86 -6.40 4.04 -30.89
N PHE A 87 -5.59 4.25 -29.85
CA PHE A 87 -4.20 4.67 -30.02
C PHE A 87 -3.27 3.51 -30.40
N PRO A 88 -2.14 3.80 -31.08
CA PRO A 88 -1.11 2.81 -31.33
C PRO A 88 -0.58 2.18 -30.03
N PRO A 89 -0.16 0.89 -30.06
CA PRO A 89 0.30 0.18 -28.86
C PRO A 89 1.42 0.91 -28.12
N ALA A 90 2.37 1.50 -28.84
CA ALA A 90 3.49 2.23 -28.26
C ALA A 90 3.03 3.42 -27.40
N LEU A 91 1.96 4.12 -27.80
CA LEU A 91 1.43 5.26 -27.07
C LEU A 91 0.68 4.80 -25.81
N GLN A 92 -0.06 3.68 -25.89
CA GLN A 92 -0.72 3.09 -24.72
C GLN A 92 0.30 2.68 -23.64
N ILE A 93 1.39 2.02 -24.03
CA ILE A 93 2.51 1.69 -23.12
C ILE A 93 3.11 2.97 -22.54
N ALA A 94 3.38 3.98 -23.38
CA ALA A 94 3.95 5.24 -22.94
C ALA A 94 3.06 5.92 -21.88
N VAL A 95 1.73 5.94 -22.08
CA VAL A 95 0.80 6.51 -21.10
C VAL A 95 0.84 5.76 -19.77
N ILE A 96 0.86 4.43 -19.77
CA ILE A 96 0.97 3.62 -18.54
C ILE A 96 2.30 3.89 -17.82
N VAL A 97 3.41 3.87 -18.55
CA VAL A 97 4.75 4.06 -17.96
C VAL A 97 4.93 5.49 -17.45
N ILE A 98 4.53 6.50 -18.23
CA ILE A 98 4.64 7.91 -17.84
C ILE A 98 3.74 8.22 -16.64
N SER A 99 2.50 7.70 -16.63
CA SER A 99 1.59 7.90 -15.50
C SER A 99 2.12 7.26 -14.22
N ALA A 100 2.64 6.03 -14.29
CA ALA A 100 3.30 5.38 -13.17
C ALA A 100 4.56 6.15 -12.71
N ALA A 101 5.43 6.56 -13.63
CA ALA A 101 6.62 7.35 -13.30
C ALA A 101 6.27 8.69 -12.65
N ALA A 102 5.22 9.37 -13.13
CA ALA A 102 4.72 10.59 -12.53
C ALA A 102 4.22 10.33 -11.10
N LEU A 103 3.41 9.31 -10.88
CA LEU A 103 2.91 8.95 -9.55
C LEU A 103 4.05 8.59 -8.57
N ILE A 104 5.08 7.88 -9.04
CA ILE A 104 6.28 7.56 -8.26
C ILE A 104 7.04 8.85 -7.90
N GLY A 105 7.28 9.74 -8.87
CA GLY A 105 8.00 10.99 -8.67
C GLY A 105 7.28 11.95 -7.73
N PHE A 106 5.97 12.17 -7.96
CA PHE A 106 5.13 12.99 -7.09
C PHE A 106 4.97 12.37 -5.70
N GLY A 107 4.75 11.05 -5.62
CA GLY A 107 4.65 10.31 -4.35
C GLY A 107 5.92 10.42 -3.53
N GLY A 108 7.09 10.27 -4.15
CA GLY A 108 8.40 10.46 -3.51
C GLY A 108 8.59 11.86 -2.96
N ARG A 109 8.18 12.89 -3.70
CA ARG A 109 8.27 14.29 -3.24
C ARG A 109 7.33 14.58 -2.08
N ILE A 110 6.08 14.12 -2.16
CA ILE A 110 5.04 14.32 -1.14
C ILE A 110 5.34 13.54 0.14
N ARG A 111 6.03 12.40 0.04
CA ARG A 111 6.40 11.56 1.19
C ARG A 111 7.14 12.34 2.28
N SER A 112 7.94 13.35 1.91
CA SER A 112 8.64 14.21 2.86
C SER A 112 7.71 15.02 3.79
N ARG A 113 6.48 15.29 3.33
CA ARG A 113 5.46 16.05 4.08
C ARG A 113 4.39 15.15 4.68
N GLN A 114 3.96 14.13 3.95
CA GLN A 114 2.89 13.21 4.33
C GLN A 114 3.25 11.80 3.87
N GLU A 115 3.77 10.99 4.80
CA GLU A 115 4.27 9.66 4.47
C GLU A 115 3.19 8.73 3.92
N ALA A 116 2.00 8.70 4.54
CA ALA A 116 0.90 7.84 4.12
C ALA A 116 0.43 8.11 2.68
N VAL A 117 0.34 9.39 2.30
CA VAL A 117 -0.08 9.80 0.95
C VAL A 117 1.03 9.50 -0.07
N GLY A 118 2.30 9.76 0.28
CA GLY A 118 3.42 9.40 -0.58
C GLY A 118 3.47 7.89 -0.85
N LEU A 119 3.27 7.09 0.19
CA LEU A 119 3.28 5.63 0.09
C LEU A 119 2.09 5.10 -0.71
N SER A 120 0.88 5.64 -0.51
CA SER A 120 -0.29 5.22 -1.27
C SER A 120 -0.17 5.55 -2.76
N MET A 121 0.39 6.72 -3.11
CA MET A 121 0.66 7.08 -4.51
C MET A 121 1.67 6.15 -5.17
N VAL A 122 2.74 5.77 -4.46
CA VAL A 122 3.69 4.76 -4.97
C VAL A 122 2.99 3.42 -5.16
N GLY A 123 2.15 2.98 -4.19
CA GLY A 123 1.37 1.75 -4.31
C GLY A 123 0.44 1.76 -5.53
N ILE A 124 -0.28 2.87 -5.75
CA ILE A 124 -1.14 3.04 -6.93
C ILE A 124 -0.31 2.97 -8.23
N ALA A 125 0.86 3.59 -8.27
CA ALA A 125 1.74 3.52 -9.44
C ALA A 125 2.14 2.09 -9.78
N MET A 126 2.44 1.28 -8.76
CA MET A 126 2.81 -0.13 -8.93
C MET A 126 1.64 -0.97 -9.43
N LEU A 127 0.42 -0.70 -8.95
CA LEU A 127 -0.79 -1.34 -9.45
C LEU A 127 -1.13 -0.91 -10.87
N VAL A 128 -0.88 0.35 -11.24
CA VAL A 128 -1.05 0.86 -12.61
C VAL A 128 -0.10 0.15 -13.57
N LEU A 129 1.17 -0.07 -13.18
CA LEU A 129 2.11 -0.83 -13.99
C LEU A 129 1.65 -2.28 -14.21
N LEU A 130 1.25 -2.97 -13.14
CA LEU A 130 0.83 -4.36 -13.22
C LEU A 130 -0.49 -4.51 -13.99
N GLY A 131 -1.52 -3.75 -13.58
CA GLY A 131 -2.85 -3.80 -14.20
C GLY A 131 -2.85 -3.27 -15.64
N GLY A 132 -2.11 -2.19 -15.91
CA GLY A 132 -1.92 -1.68 -17.26
C GLY A 132 -1.18 -2.67 -18.16
N GLY A 133 -0.14 -3.33 -17.65
CA GLY A 133 0.56 -4.39 -18.39
C GLY A 133 -0.34 -5.59 -18.71
N LEU A 134 -1.13 -6.06 -17.74
CA LEU A 134 -2.08 -7.17 -17.94
C LEU A 134 -3.17 -6.80 -18.94
N TYR A 135 -3.69 -5.57 -18.85
CA TYR A 135 -4.66 -5.05 -19.80
C TYR A 135 -4.12 -5.05 -21.23
N MET A 136 -2.89 -4.55 -21.42
CA MET A 136 -2.21 -4.54 -22.71
C MET A 136 -2.04 -5.95 -23.28
N LEU A 137 -1.60 -6.91 -22.46
CA LEU A 137 -1.47 -8.30 -22.90
C LEU A 137 -2.79 -8.86 -23.43
N GLY A 138 -3.91 -8.59 -22.73
CA GLY A 138 -5.25 -8.98 -23.13
C GLY A 138 -5.70 -8.34 -24.45
N THR A 139 -5.57 -7.02 -24.57
CA THR A 139 -6.07 -6.28 -25.74
C THR A 139 -5.35 -6.65 -27.04
N PHE A 140 -4.05 -6.98 -26.96
CA PHE A 140 -3.26 -7.34 -28.14
C PHE A 140 -3.19 -8.85 -28.42
N GLY A 141 -3.93 -9.68 -27.66
CA GLY A 141 -3.93 -11.14 -27.83
C GLY A 141 -2.58 -11.80 -27.51
N TYR A 142 -1.75 -11.15 -26.70
CA TYR A 142 -0.49 -11.70 -26.19
C TYR A 142 -0.65 -12.26 -24.77
N ASP A 143 -1.87 -12.51 -24.32
CA ASP A 143 -2.25 -13.02 -23.00
C ASP A 143 -1.88 -14.49 -22.75
N THR A 144 -0.82 -14.96 -23.41
CA THR A 144 -0.24 -16.26 -23.13
C THR A 144 0.25 -16.32 -21.69
N TRP A 145 0.12 -17.51 -21.10
CA TRP A 145 0.59 -17.83 -19.75
C TRP A 145 2.01 -17.33 -19.47
N HIS A 146 2.94 -17.57 -20.40
CA HIS A 146 4.34 -17.17 -20.25
C HIS A 146 4.50 -15.65 -20.20
N ASN A 147 3.78 -14.91 -21.03
CA ASN A 147 3.88 -13.45 -21.06
C ASN A 147 3.31 -12.82 -19.79
N GLN A 148 2.21 -13.37 -19.26
CA GLN A 148 1.65 -12.94 -17.98
C GLN A 148 2.62 -13.21 -16.83
N LEU A 149 3.25 -14.39 -16.78
CA LEU A 149 4.27 -14.71 -15.78
C LEU A 149 5.48 -13.76 -15.86
N TRP A 150 6.01 -13.52 -17.06
CA TRP A 150 7.14 -12.60 -17.25
C TRP A 150 6.81 -11.18 -16.82
N LEU A 151 5.59 -10.71 -17.08
CA LEU A 151 5.13 -9.41 -16.61
C LEU A 151 5.07 -9.34 -15.08
N ILE A 152 4.40 -10.30 -14.43
CA ILE A 152 4.26 -10.31 -12.96
C ILE A 152 5.65 -10.40 -12.30
N LEU A 153 6.53 -11.25 -12.84
CA LEU A 153 7.91 -11.38 -12.34
C LEU A 153 8.71 -10.09 -12.55
N GLY A 154 8.59 -9.43 -13.71
CA GLY A 154 9.20 -8.14 -13.97
C GLY A 154 8.72 -7.06 -13.00
N CYS A 155 7.42 -7.00 -12.73
CA CYS A 155 6.85 -6.12 -11.71
C CYS A 155 7.37 -6.46 -10.30
N ALA A 156 7.41 -7.74 -9.93
CA ALA A 156 7.92 -8.19 -8.63
C ALA A 156 9.40 -7.76 -8.43
N CYS A 157 10.24 -7.95 -9.44
CA CYS A 157 11.63 -7.50 -9.42
C CYS A 157 11.74 -5.97 -9.27
N LEU A 158 10.94 -5.22 -10.03
CA LEU A 158 10.90 -3.76 -9.92
C LEU A 158 10.50 -3.32 -8.50
N TRP A 159 9.49 -3.96 -7.90
CA TRP A 159 9.02 -3.64 -6.54
C TRP A 159 10.06 -3.96 -5.48
N ILE A 160 10.79 -5.06 -5.63
CA ILE A 160 11.92 -5.41 -4.74
C ILE A 160 13.02 -4.36 -4.86
N VAL A 161 13.50 -4.07 -6.07
CA VAL A 161 14.60 -3.12 -6.30
C VAL A 161 14.22 -1.72 -5.84
N TYR A 162 13.04 -1.23 -6.24
CA TYR A 162 12.58 0.09 -5.85
C TYR A 162 12.26 0.17 -4.35
N GLY A 163 11.68 -0.88 -3.76
CA GLY A 163 11.42 -0.96 -2.32
C GLY A 163 12.69 -0.90 -1.48
N ILE A 164 13.77 -1.56 -1.91
CA ILE A 164 15.09 -1.49 -1.27
C ILE A 164 15.70 -0.09 -1.46
N ALA A 165 15.71 0.44 -2.69
CA ALA A 165 16.31 1.74 -3.00
C ALA A 165 15.60 2.90 -2.27
N ALA A 166 14.26 2.88 -2.22
CA ALA A 166 13.43 3.91 -1.57
C ALA A 166 13.19 3.64 -0.06
N LYS A 167 13.79 2.59 0.50
CA LYS A 167 13.63 2.17 1.91
C LYS A 167 12.16 2.02 2.32
N ILE A 168 11.38 1.35 1.47
CA ILE A 168 9.95 1.06 1.70
C ILE A 168 9.81 -0.45 1.98
N PRO A 169 9.77 -0.87 3.25
CA PRO A 169 9.75 -2.30 3.60
C PRO A 169 8.48 -3.01 3.12
N ALA A 170 7.34 -2.32 3.15
CA ALA A 170 6.06 -2.87 2.68
C ALA A 170 6.10 -3.21 1.18
N LEU A 171 6.68 -2.34 0.35
CA LEU A 171 6.77 -2.57 -1.09
C LEU A 171 7.77 -3.68 -1.42
N HIS A 172 8.88 -3.73 -0.71
CA HIS A 172 9.84 -4.83 -0.82
C HIS A 172 9.18 -6.18 -0.48
N ALA A 173 8.38 -6.24 0.59
CA ALA A 173 7.62 -7.44 0.95
C ALA A 173 6.57 -7.81 -0.11
N CYS A 174 5.82 -6.84 -0.64
CA CYS A 174 4.86 -7.06 -1.73
C CYS A 174 5.52 -7.67 -2.98
N GLY A 175 6.72 -7.23 -3.33
CA GLY A 175 7.47 -7.80 -4.45
C GLY A 175 7.81 -9.28 -4.24
N TRP A 176 8.23 -9.67 -3.04
CA TRP A 176 8.45 -11.07 -2.70
C TRP A 176 7.16 -11.90 -2.66
N ILE A 177 6.05 -11.33 -2.20
CA ILE A 177 4.74 -12.00 -2.26
C ILE A 177 4.35 -12.28 -3.71
N ALA A 178 4.52 -11.30 -4.61
CA ALA A 178 4.27 -11.48 -6.03
C ALA A 178 5.19 -12.55 -6.66
N ALA A 179 6.47 -12.57 -6.28
CA ALA A 179 7.41 -13.60 -6.72
C ALA A 179 7.03 -15.01 -6.20
N ALA A 180 6.61 -15.11 -4.94
CA ALA A 180 6.11 -16.36 -4.36
C ALA A 180 4.84 -16.84 -5.07
N PHE A 181 3.95 -15.93 -5.46
CA PHE A 181 2.76 -16.25 -6.25
C PHE A 181 3.13 -16.79 -7.64
N VAL A 182 4.08 -16.15 -8.34
CA VAL A 182 4.62 -16.65 -9.62
C VAL A 182 5.23 -18.05 -9.44
N TYR A 183 6.00 -18.26 -8.38
CA TYR A 183 6.56 -19.57 -8.06
C TYR A 183 5.47 -20.63 -7.84
N ALA A 184 4.40 -20.30 -7.10
CA ALA A 184 3.26 -21.18 -6.91
C ALA A 184 2.57 -21.56 -8.22
N LEU A 185 2.36 -20.59 -9.12
CA LEU A 185 1.78 -20.82 -10.45
C LEU A 185 2.64 -21.73 -11.32
N ILE A 186 3.96 -21.55 -11.28
CA ILE A 186 4.90 -22.44 -11.99
C ILE A 186 4.83 -23.85 -11.40
N LEU A 187 4.82 -23.96 -10.07
CA LEU A 187 4.78 -25.24 -9.38
C LEU A 187 3.52 -26.04 -9.73
N ASP A 188 2.35 -25.39 -9.72
CA ASP A 188 1.07 -26.00 -10.09
C ASP A 188 1.12 -26.62 -11.49
N ARG A 189 1.76 -25.92 -12.43
CA ARG A 189 1.84 -26.38 -13.82
C ARG A 189 2.78 -27.57 -14.03
N TYR A 190 3.88 -27.65 -13.30
CA TYR A 190 4.88 -28.71 -13.47
C TYR A 190 4.71 -29.89 -12.50
N ALA A 191 4.03 -29.68 -11.38
CA ALA A 191 3.83 -30.67 -10.32
C ALA A 191 2.34 -31.00 -10.11
N SER A 192 1.50 -30.87 -11.14
CA SER A 192 0.08 -31.23 -11.09
C SER A 192 -0.07 -32.74 -10.78
N GLY A 193 -0.54 -33.09 -9.58
CA GLY A 193 -0.64 -34.49 -9.10
C GLY A 193 0.33 -34.86 -7.97
N SER A 194 1.10 -33.89 -7.50
CA SER A 194 2.03 -34.00 -6.37
C SER A 194 1.33 -34.33 -5.05
N SER A 195 1.91 -35.24 -4.26
CA SER A 195 1.41 -35.61 -2.93
C SER A 195 1.65 -34.50 -1.89
N TRP A 196 0.92 -34.50 -0.77
CA TRP A 196 1.05 -33.49 0.30
C TRP A 196 2.50 -33.24 0.80
N TYR A 197 3.36 -34.26 0.81
CA TYR A 197 4.75 -34.17 1.28
C TYR A 197 5.69 -33.48 0.28
N GLU A 198 5.42 -33.61 -1.02
CA GLU A 198 6.22 -32.96 -2.06
C GLU A 198 6.01 -31.44 -2.01
N ALA A 199 4.79 -30.98 -1.73
CA ALA A 199 4.52 -29.56 -1.47
C ALA A 199 5.40 -29.02 -0.33
N GLN A 200 5.66 -29.81 0.73
CA GLN A 200 6.60 -29.39 1.78
C GLN A 200 8.03 -29.34 1.26
N LEU A 201 8.45 -30.31 0.44
CA LEU A 201 9.80 -30.40 -0.11
C LEU A 201 10.13 -29.25 -1.08
N TYR A 202 9.14 -28.72 -1.81
CA TYR A 202 9.35 -27.58 -2.71
C TYR A 202 9.54 -26.26 -1.96
N TRP A 203 8.74 -26.02 -0.92
CA TRP A 203 8.67 -24.72 -0.25
C TRP A 203 9.58 -24.60 0.98
N LEU A 204 9.86 -25.68 1.72
CA LEU A 204 10.71 -25.61 2.92
C LEU A 204 12.16 -25.20 2.62
N PRO A 205 12.83 -25.70 1.56
CA PRO A 205 14.18 -25.22 1.21
C PRO A 205 14.20 -23.73 0.90
N VAL A 206 13.17 -23.23 0.21
CA VAL A 206 13.01 -21.79 -0.08
C VAL A 206 12.85 -21.02 1.23
N CYS A 207 11.99 -21.48 2.14
CA CYS A 207 11.85 -20.87 3.47
C CYS A 207 13.18 -20.80 4.23
N CYS A 208 13.94 -21.91 4.29
CA CYS A 208 15.25 -21.96 4.94
C CYS A 208 16.25 -20.99 4.29
N LEU A 209 16.23 -20.86 2.96
CA LEU A 209 17.06 -19.92 2.21
C LEU A 209 16.72 -18.47 2.57
N PHE A 210 15.44 -18.10 2.69
CA PHE A 210 15.04 -16.77 3.14
C PHE A 210 15.45 -16.48 4.59
N GLY A 211 15.33 -17.46 5.48
CA GLY A 211 15.83 -17.36 6.86
C GLY A 211 17.34 -17.13 6.92
N TRP A 212 18.10 -17.88 6.12
CA TRP A 212 19.56 -17.72 6.02
C TRP A 212 19.95 -16.38 5.39
N CYS A 213 19.28 -15.96 4.32
CA CYS A 213 19.47 -14.65 3.69
C CYS A 213 19.12 -13.51 4.66
N SER A 214 18.07 -13.65 5.46
CA SER A 214 17.72 -12.67 6.50
C SER A 214 18.87 -12.47 7.48
N TRP A 215 19.48 -13.56 7.95
CA TRP A 215 20.66 -13.51 8.81
C TRP A 215 21.87 -12.89 8.10
N PHE A 216 22.14 -13.27 6.86
CA PHE A 216 23.27 -12.77 6.07
C PHE A 216 23.18 -11.25 5.82
N PHE A 217 22.02 -10.77 5.37
CA PHE A 217 21.79 -9.36 5.08
C PHE A 217 21.64 -8.49 6.34
N HIS A 218 21.50 -9.10 7.52
CA HIS A 218 21.46 -8.36 8.78
C HIS A 218 22.72 -7.49 8.99
N ARG A 219 23.89 -7.98 8.56
CA ARG A 219 25.15 -7.22 8.65
C ARG A 219 25.19 -5.98 7.78
N TYR A 220 24.48 -5.97 6.65
CA TYR A 220 24.50 -4.88 5.68
C TYR A 220 23.37 -3.88 5.90
N THR A 221 22.14 -4.38 6.06
CA THR A 221 20.95 -3.53 6.16
C THR A 221 19.87 -4.20 7.03
N LYS A 222 19.57 -3.58 8.19
CA LYS A 222 18.50 -4.03 9.09
C LYS A 222 17.13 -4.15 8.39
N GLN A 223 16.80 -3.19 7.53
CA GLN A 223 15.51 -3.14 6.83
C GLN A 223 15.30 -4.35 5.90
N VAL A 224 16.30 -4.72 5.10
CA VAL A 224 16.21 -5.86 4.17
C VAL A 224 16.11 -7.17 4.96
N SER A 225 16.92 -7.31 6.01
CA SER A 225 16.90 -8.47 6.91
C SER A 225 15.52 -8.68 7.55
N ALA A 226 14.90 -7.61 8.06
CA ALA A 226 13.55 -7.66 8.63
C ALA A 226 12.49 -8.09 7.60
N VAL A 227 12.54 -7.55 6.37
CA VAL A 227 11.60 -7.96 5.32
C VAL A 227 11.80 -9.42 4.93
N LEU A 228 13.05 -9.88 4.74
CA LEU A 228 13.33 -11.27 4.43
C LEU A 228 12.88 -12.22 5.54
N PHE A 229 12.97 -11.78 6.80
CA PHE A 229 12.46 -12.54 7.94
C PHE A 229 10.94 -12.67 7.91
N VAL A 230 10.22 -11.57 7.64
CA VAL A 230 8.76 -11.58 7.48
C VAL A 230 8.34 -12.47 6.30
N VAL A 231 9.05 -12.39 5.17
CA VAL A 231 8.81 -13.25 4.01
C VAL A 231 9.08 -14.72 4.37
N CYS A 232 10.17 -15.02 5.07
CA CYS A 232 10.46 -16.36 5.59
C CYS A 232 9.31 -16.90 6.46
N ALA A 233 8.82 -16.09 7.41
CA ALA A 233 7.70 -16.48 8.26
C ALA A 233 6.43 -16.76 7.45
N GLY A 234 6.17 -15.98 6.39
CA GLY A 234 5.06 -16.25 5.46
C GLY A 234 5.26 -17.53 4.64
N LEU A 235 6.46 -17.73 4.09
CA LEU A 235 6.83 -18.91 3.29
C LEU A 235 6.74 -20.22 4.09
N TRP A 236 6.93 -20.18 5.40
CA TRP A 236 6.77 -21.34 6.29
C TRP A 236 5.37 -21.98 6.17
N PHE A 237 4.34 -21.17 5.94
CA PHE A 237 2.94 -21.59 5.80
C PHE A 237 2.48 -21.73 4.34
N MET A 238 3.34 -21.40 3.36
CA MET A 238 2.98 -21.53 1.95
C MET A 238 2.67 -22.96 1.49
N PRO A 239 3.30 -24.04 2.00
CA PRO A 239 2.92 -25.40 1.63
C PRO A 239 1.43 -25.70 1.86
N GLU A 240 0.89 -25.28 3.01
CA GLU A 240 -0.50 -25.51 3.39
C GLU A 240 -1.46 -24.65 2.56
N ILE A 241 -1.08 -23.39 2.30
CA ILE A 241 -1.84 -22.50 1.41
C ILE A 241 -1.88 -23.11 -0.01
N TYR A 242 -0.76 -23.63 -0.49
CA TYR A 242 -0.66 -24.27 -1.79
C TYR A 242 -1.52 -25.54 -1.87
N GLN A 243 -1.47 -26.41 -0.85
CA GLN A 243 -2.32 -27.60 -0.77
C GLN A 243 -3.82 -27.22 -0.79
N MET A 244 -4.22 -26.18 -0.03
CA MET A 244 -5.60 -25.72 0.03
C MET A 244 -6.10 -25.16 -1.31
N LEU A 245 -5.27 -24.35 -1.99
CA LEU A 245 -5.67 -23.64 -3.21
C LEU A 245 -5.60 -24.52 -4.46
N PHE A 246 -4.56 -25.35 -4.59
CA PHE A 246 -4.27 -26.09 -5.83
C PHE A 246 -4.61 -27.58 -5.73
N LEU A 247 -4.20 -28.26 -4.65
CA LEU A 247 -4.43 -29.71 -4.49
C LEU A 247 -5.82 -30.05 -3.92
N LYS A 248 -6.53 -29.07 -3.32
CA LYS A 248 -7.84 -29.22 -2.65
C LYS A 248 -7.88 -30.37 -1.63
N GLU A 249 -6.73 -30.79 -1.13
CA GLU A 249 -6.58 -31.84 -0.14
C GLU A 249 -6.63 -31.20 1.25
N THR A 250 -7.70 -31.49 2.01
CA THR A 250 -7.94 -30.90 3.33
C THR A 250 -7.69 -31.89 4.47
N ALA A 251 -7.47 -33.17 4.14
CA ALA A 251 -7.13 -34.19 5.11
C ALA A 251 -5.80 -33.82 5.79
N TRP A 252 -5.76 -33.90 7.12
CA TRP A 252 -4.57 -33.61 7.94
C TRP A 252 -4.04 -32.16 7.96
N LEU A 253 -4.59 -31.24 7.16
CA LEU A 253 -4.11 -29.86 7.06
C LEU A 253 -4.13 -29.12 8.41
N GLN A 254 -5.17 -29.33 9.22
CA GLN A 254 -5.27 -28.74 10.57
C GLN A 254 -4.16 -29.25 11.52
N LEU A 255 -3.87 -30.55 11.48
CA LEU A 255 -2.80 -31.15 12.29
C LEU A 255 -1.41 -30.65 11.84
N GLN A 256 -1.20 -30.53 10.53
CA GLN A 256 0.04 -29.98 9.97
C GLN A 256 0.25 -28.53 10.40
N LEU A 257 -0.79 -27.68 10.33
CA LEU A 257 -0.72 -26.30 10.80
C LEU A 257 -0.41 -26.21 12.29
N ILE A 258 -1.08 -26.98 13.14
CA ILE A 258 -0.80 -26.99 14.59
C ILE A 258 0.64 -27.43 14.86
N GLY A 259 1.09 -28.50 14.21
CA GLY A 259 2.47 -28.98 14.32
C GLY A 259 3.49 -27.94 13.88
N LYS A 260 3.23 -27.23 12.77
CA LYS A 260 4.09 -26.15 12.28
C LYS A 260 4.09 -24.90 13.15
N ILE A 261 2.96 -24.55 13.74
CA ILE A 261 2.89 -23.44 14.70
C ILE A 261 3.71 -23.79 15.94
N ALA A 262 3.58 -25.00 16.46
CA ALA A 262 4.38 -25.47 17.60
C ALA A 262 5.89 -25.48 17.26
N ALA A 263 6.26 -26.04 16.10
CA ALA A 263 7.65 -26.09 15.65
C ALA A 263 8.23 -24.69 15.39
N GLY A 264 7.51 -23.84 14.67
CA GLY A 264 7.91 -22.46 14.39
C GLY A 264 8.02 -21.63 15.67
N GLY A 265 7.05 -21.75 16.57
CA GLY A 265 7.08 -21.11 17.89
C GLY A 265 8.25 -21.57 18.75
N GLY A 266 8.55 -22.88 18.76
CA GLY A 266 9.71 -23.44 19.44
C GLY A 266 11.03 -22.91 18.87
N LEU A 267 11.13 -22.82 17.54
CA LEU A 267 12.31 -22.31 16.85
C LEU A 267 12.52 -20.80 17.13
N LEU A 268 11.45 -20.01 17.10
CA LEU A 268 11.49 -18.59 17.50
C LEU A 268 11.86 -18.42 18.98
N PHE A 269 11.38 -19.28 19.87
CA PHE A 269 11.72 -19.23 21.29
C PHE A 269 13.20 -19.59 21.53
N PHE A 270 13.73 -20.57 20.81
CA PHE A 270 15.14 -20.96 20.88
C PHE A 270 16.05 -19.85 20.34
N LEU A 271 15.69 -19.27 19.20
CA LEU A 271 16.44 -18.19 18.55
C LEU A 271 16.14 -16.79 19.11
N ARG A 272 15.40 -16.68 20.23
CA ARG A 272 14.93 -15.38 20.77
C ARG A 272 16.02 -14.34 20.97
N LYS A 273 17.21 -14.75 21.39
CA LYS A 273 18.34 -13.83 21.59
C LYS A 273 18.91 -13.30 20.27
N GLN A 274 18.73 -14.05 19.18
CA GLN A 274 19.25 -13.70 17.86
C GLN A 274 18.24 -12.87 17.07
N TRP A 275 16.97 -13.30 16.98
CA TRP A 275 15.99 -12.58 16.16
C TRP A 275 15.47 -11.28 16.78
N MET A 276 15.44 -11.14 18.11
CA MET A 276 15.05 -9.88 18.75
C MET A 276 15.99 -8.72 18.39
N VAL A 277 17.27 -9.00 18.13
CA VAL A 277 18.25 -8.01 17.64
C VAL A 277 17.97 -7.61 16.19
N TRP A 278 17.27 -8.46 15.44
CA TRP A 278 16.96 -8.22 14.02
C TRP A 278 15.71 -7.35 13.83
N VAL A 279 14.77 -7.41 14.78
CA VAL A 279 13.52 -6.64 14.76
C VAL A 279 13.64 -5.29 15.51
N ALA A 280 14.61 -5.15 16.42
CA ALA A 280 14.91 -3.92 17.18
C ALA A 280 15.89 -2.96 16.47
#